data_AF-A0A432VGX1-F1
#
_entry.id   AF-A0A432VGX1-F1
#
_cell.length_a   1.000
_cell.length_b   1.000
_cell.length_c   1.000
_cell.angle_alpha   90.00
_cell.angle_beta   90.00
_cell.angle_gamma   90.00
#
_symmetry.space_group_name_H-M   'P 1'
#
loop_
_entity.id
_entity.type
_entity.pdbx_description
1 polymer ?
#
loop_
_entity_poly.entity_id
_entity_poly.type
_entity_poly.pdbx_seq_one_letter_code
_entity_poly.pdbx_strand_id
1 'polypeptide(L)'
;MIDRTALAAMTPTQRAHVIYSTAQTELANTLWRAALGDGGAPDRTAADPGLTRSDMDALLKMLAPQGNAADDGSVRTVPCPCDDPAVVTGSSSSAAPSSPSEAVVSTAVAGGDGGLGPNARFRTVLCEAAQRTGIPATALATIVDAEAAKGRDGSWNCHSRNPRSSAAGLGQFLNATWEGLAETPGTALNATAQAKGWLNPDGKVSGAARGALLALRYDPTSAIDGIADYARQNLSQLQRRGITTDDSVKTTARAAYLAHHLGLGDAVRFLKGGILPARAHVLLRAQVGAADAEKRIAQAGDPTRAHQQWLLAYIDRRIQPANFAI
;
A
#
# COMPACT_ATOMS: atom_id res chain seq x y z
N MET A 1 -17.63 -22.71 2.69
CA MET A 1 -19.10 -22.65 2.52
C MET A 1 -19.64 -21.85 3.70
N ILE A 2 -20.21 -20.67 3.48
CA ILE A 2 -20.62 -19.77 4.58
C ILE A 2 -21.87 -20.35 5.26
N ASP A 3 -21.87 -20.37 6.59
CA ASP A 3 -22.99 -20.84 7.39
C ASP A 3 -24.23 -19.94 7.19
N ARG A 4 -25.35 -20.55 6.79
CA ARG A 4 -26.58 -19.83 6.43
C ARG A 4 -27.23 -19.14 7.63
N THR A 5 -27.08 -19.71 8.82
CA THR A 5 -27.59 -19.12 10.07
C THR A 5 -26.82 -17.87 10.46
N ALA A 6 -25.50 -17.84 10.24
CA ALA A 6 -24.65 -16.68 10.49
C ALA A 6 -24.95 -15.51 9.54
N LEU A 7 -25.26 -15.78 8.27
CA LEU A 7 -25.67 -14.77 7.29
C LEU A 7 -27.02 -14.13 7.66
N ALA A 8 -27.96 -14.92 8.19
CA ALA A 8 -29.30 -14.45 8.55
C ALA A 8 -29.29 -13.46 9.73
N ALA A 9 -28.33 -13.58 10.66
CA ALA A 9 -28.17 -12.70 11.81
C ALA A 9 -27.52 -11.33 11.48
N MET A 10 -26.96 -11.16 10.28
CA MET A 10 -26.30 -9.91 9.86
C MET A 10 -27.30 -8.87 9.32
N THR A 11 -26.95 -7.59 9.50
CA THR A 11 -27.66 -6.50 8.81
C THR A 11 -27.53 -6.62 7.29
N PRO A 12 -28.48 -6.08 6.50
CA PRO A 12 -28.42 -6.15 5.03
C PRO A 12 -27.10 -5.64 4.44
N THR A 13 -26.53 -4.57 5.01
CA THR A 13 -25.25 -3.99 4.57
C THR A 13 -24.06 -4.90 4.89
N GLN A 14 -24.02 -5.49 6.09
CA GLN A 14 -22.97 -6.45 6.46
C GLN A 14 -23.05 -7.71 5.60
N ARG A 15 -24.26 -8.19 5.33
CA ARG A 15 -24.50 -9.34 4.46
C ARG A 15 -24.04 -9.06 3.03
N ALA A 16 -24.38 -7.89 2.48
CA ALA A 16 -23.93 -7.46 1.16
C ALA A 16 -22.40 -7.36 1.09
N HIS A 17 -21.75 -6.85 2.13
CA HIS A 17 -20.29 -6.77 2.20
C HIS A 17 -19.61 -8.14 2.24
N VAL A 18 -20.14 -9.09 3.03
CA VAL A 18 -19.63 -10.47 3.09
C VAL A 18 -19.82 -11.18 1.76
N ILE A 19 -20.97 -11.03 1.11
CA ILE A 19 -21.24 -11.61 -0.21
C ILE A 19 -20.29 -11.02 -1.25
N TYR A 20 -20.14 -9.69 -1.28
CA TYR A 20 -19.29 -9.00 -2.25
C TYR A 20 -17.81 -9.37 -2.09
N SER A 21 -17.30 -9.39 -0.87
CA SER A 21 -15.90 -9.76 -0.59
C SER A 21 -15.62 -11.23 -0.88
N THR A 22 -16.58 -12.12 -0.62
CA THR A 22 -16.48 -13.54 -0.97
C THR A 22 -16.46 -13.73 -2.48
N ALA A 23 -17.40 -13.10 -3.20
CA ALA A 23 -17.47 -13.16 -4.66
C ALA A 23 -16.21 -12.60 -5.32
N GLN A 24 -15.64 -11.51 -4.79
CA GLN A 24 -14.39 -10.94 -5.29
C GLN A 24 -13.19 -11.89 -5.06
N THR A 25 -13.17 -12.59 -3.93
CA THR A 25 -12.12 -13.58 -3.61
C THR A 25 -12.22 -14.80 -4.51
N GLU A 26 -13.43 -15.30 -4.76
CA GLU A 26 -13.67 -16.42 -5.68
C GLU A 26 -13.33 -16.05 -7.12
N LEU A 27 -13.75 -14.87 -7.59
CA LEU A 27 -13.41 -14.36 -8.93
C LEU A 27 -11.88 -14.23 -9.09
N ALA A 28 -11.19 -13.67 -8.10
CA ALA A 28 -9.74 -13.55 -8.13
C ALA A 28 -9.05 -14.92 -8.17
N ASN A 29 -9.56 -15.92 -7.44
CA ASN A 29 -9.04 -17.29 -7.45
C ASN A 29 -9.33 -18.02 -8.77
N THR A 30 -10.48 -17.78 -9.39
CA THR A 30 -10.85 -18.36 -10.69
C THR A 30 -9.99 -17.76 -11.81
N LEU A 31 -9.76 -16.44 -11.79
CA LEU A 31 -8.86 -15.76 -12.73
C LEU A 31 -7.41 -16.23 -12.57
N TRP A 32 -6.96 -16.46 -11.33
CA TRP A 32 -5.63 -17.02 -11.06
C TRP A 32 -5.48 -18.47 -11.55
N ARG A 33 -6.49 -19.32 -11.35
CA ARG A 33 -6.49 -20.70 -11.86
C ARG A 33 -6.53 -20.76 -13.38
N ALA A 34 -7.34 -19.89 -14.01
CA ALA A 34 -7.40 -19.76 -15.46
C ALA A 34 -6.07 -19.29 -16.07
N ALA A 35 -5.35 -18.39 -15.39
CA ALA A 35 -4.05 -17.88 -15.84
C ALA A 35 -2.89 -18.89 -15.66
N LEU A 36 -2.99 -19.83 -14.72
CA LEU A 36 -1.99 -20.86 -14.46
C LEU A 36 -2.21 -22.16 -15.25
N GLY A 37 -3.28 -22.26 -16.03
CA GLY A 37 -3.56 -23.42 -16.87
C GLY A 37 -3.80 -24.72 -16.09
N ASP A 38 -4.28 -24.62 -14.84
CA ASP A 38 -4.62 -25.81 -14.06
C ASP A 38 -6.04 -26.27 -14.46
N GLY A 39 -6.08 -27.01 -15.58
CA GLY A 39 -7.25 -27.75 -15.98
C GLY A 39 -7.55 -28.79 -14.91
N GLY A 40 -8.66 -28.60 -14.19
CA GLY A 40 -9.16 -29.63 -13.28
C GLY A 40 -9.34 -30.94 -14.05
N ALA A 41 -8.56 -31.96 -13.69
CA ALA A 41 -8.71 -33.29 -14.24
C ALA A 41 -9.98 -33.96 -13.67
N PRO A 42 -10.83 -34.55 -14.51
CA PRO A 42 -11.44 -35.83 -14.20
C PRO A 42 -10.61 -36.95 -14.87
N ASP A 43 -10.50 -38.03 -14.11
CA ASP A 43 -10.02 -39.39 -14.37
C ASP A 43 -9.39 -39.83 -15.71
N ARG A 44 -8.42 -40.75 -15.57
CA ARG A 44 -7.48 -41.26 -16.57
C ARG A 44 -8.15 -42.03 -17.71
N THR A 45 -7.66 -41.84 -18.94
CA THR A 45 -7.11 -42.88 -19.85
C THR A 45 -6.83 -42.32 -21.25
N ALA A 46 -5.85 -42.93 -21.94
CA ALA A 46 -5.45 -42.74 -23.34
C ALA A 46 -4.30 -41.74 -23.65
N ALA A 47 -3.50 -42.15 -24.63
CA ALA A 47 -2.13 -41.75 -24.91
C ALA A 47 -1.96 -40.53 -25.83
N ASP A 48 -0.90 -39.74 -25.56
CA ASP A 48 -0.11 -38.80 -26.42
C ASP A 48 -0.87 -37.73 -27.25
N PRO A 49 -0.25 -36.64 -27.80
CA PRO A 49 1.18 -36.32 -27.89
C PRO A 49 1.59 -34.95 -27.33
N GLY A 50 2.84 -34.85 -26.88
CA GLY A 50 3.48 -33.57 -26.56
C GLY A 50 3.64 -32.68 -27.80
N LEU A 51 3.39 -31.38 -27.63
CA LEU A 51 3.56 -30.34 -28.65
C LEU A 51 4.95 -30.41 -29.28
N THR A 52 4.99 -30.50 -30.61
CA THR A 52 6.25 -30.55 -31.36
C THR A 52 6.77 -29.13 -31.61
N ARG A 53 8.07 -29.01 -31.89
CA ARG A 53 8.72 -27.72 -32.19
C ARG A 53 8.06 -26.96 -33.34
N SER A 54 7.44 -27.68 -34.27
CA SER A 54 6.67 -27.14 -35.39
C SER A 54 5.40 -26.40 -34.95
N ASP A 55 4.77 -26.84 -33.86
CA ASP A 55 3.56 -26.23 -33.29
C ASP A 55 3.89 -24.91 -32.56
N MET A 56 5.09 -24.83 -31.97
CA MET A 56 5.62 -23.60 -31.37
C MET A 56 6.00 -22.55 -32.42
N ASP A 57 6.52 -22.98 -33.59
CA ASP A 57 6.86 -22.07 -34.69
C ASP A 57 5.60 -21.50 -35.39
N ALA A 58 4.49 -22.25 -35.42
CA ALA A 58 3.19 -21.74 -35.88
C ALA A 58 2.63 -20.67 -34.93
N LEU A 59 2.79 -20.86 -33.62
CA LEU A 59 2.41 -19.89 -32.58
C LEU A 59 3.26 -18.61 -32.62
N LEU A 60 4.57 -18.73 -32.90
CA LEU A 60 5.47 -17.60 -33.06
C LEU A 60 5.23 -16.81 -34.35
N LYS A 61 4.77 -17.46 -35.43
CA LYS A 61 4.31 -16.77 -36.65
C LYS A 61 3.00 -16.02 -36.48
N MET A 62 2.14 -16.43 -35.55
CA MET A 62 0.86 -15.78 -35.28
C MET A 62 1.00 -14.52 -34.40
N LEU A 63 2.11 -14.39 -33.66
CA LEU A 63 2.37 -13.26 -32.75
C LEU A 63 3.36 -12.22 -33.29
N ALA A 64 3.91 -12.40 -34.49
CA ALA A 64 4.77 -11.39 -35.10
C ALA A 64 3.92 -10.29 -35.79
N PRO A 65 4.14 -9.00 -35.49
CA PRO A 65 3.40 -7.91 -36.12
C PRO A 65 3.87 -7.74 -37.58
N GLN A 66 2.97 -7.92 -38.53
CA GLN A 66 3.24 -7.65 -39.94
C GLN A 66 3.13 -6.14 -40.18
N GLY A 67 4.28 -5.51 -40.46
CA GLY A 67 4.34 -4.18 -41.04
C GLY A 67 4.28 -4.27 -42.57
N ASN A 68 3.26 -3.67 -43.18
CA ASN A 68 3.35 -2.56 -44.15
C ASN A 68 2.14 -2.50 -45.10
N ALA A 69 1.67 -1.26 -45.29
CA ALA A 69 1.11 -0.56 -46.47
C ALA A 69 0.86 -1.39 -47.77
N ALA A 70 -0.15 -1.15 -48.61
CA ALA A 70 -0.94 0.06 -48.87
C ALA A 70 -2.27 -0.25 -49.63
N ASP A 71 -3.19 0.74 -49.57
CA ASP A 71 -4.23 1.18 -50.54
C ASP A 71 -5.37 0.23 -50.97
N ASP A 72 -6.63 0.66 -51.18
CA ASP A 72 -7.26 1.96 -51.46
C ASP A 72 -8.75 1.87 -51.04
N GLY A 73 -9.27 2.79 -50.21
CA GLY A 73 -10.22 3.84 -50.65
C GLY A 73 -11.50 3.76 -49.80
N SER A 74 -12.22 4.80 -49.39
CA SER A 74 -12.24 6.22 -49.72
C SER A 74 -13.12 6.90 -48.66
N VAL A 75 -12.63 7.93 -47.97
CA VAL A 75 -13.46 9.06 -47.47
C VAL A 75 -12.60 10.33 -47.47
N ARG A 76 -12.91 11.24 -48.41
CA ARG A 76 -12.42 12.63 -48.51
C ARG A 76 -13.05 13.50 -47.39
N THR A 77 -12.32 14.14 -46.47
CA THR A 77 -11.54 15.43 -46.53
C THR A 77 -12.41 16.65 -46.88
N VAL A 78 -12.40 17.84 -46.27
CA VAL A 78 -11.63 18.63 -45.25
C VAL A 78 -12.60 19.81 -44.87
N PRO A 79 -12.24 20.98 -44.26
CA PRO A 79 -11.26 21.38 -43.24
C PRO A 79 -11.84 22.27 -42.11
N CYS A 80 -11.07 22.41 -41.01
CA CYS A 80 -11.13 23.58 -40.14
C CYS A 80 -10.49 24.81 -40.82
N PRO A 81 -10.94 26.03 -40.50
CA PRO A 81 -10.08 27.20 -40.50
C PRO A 81 -9.88 27.74 -39.08
N CYS A 82 -8.63 28.04 -38.76
CA CYS A 82 -8.20 29.04 -37.80
C CYS A 82 -8.77 30.43 -38.18
N ASP A 83 -9.08 31.26 -37.17
CA ASP A 83 -8.77 32.71 -37.13
C ASP A 83 -9.33 33.33 -35.83
N ASP A 84 -8.43 33.91 -35.02
CA ASP A 84 -8.70 34.99 -34.07
C ASP A 84 -8.46 36.32 -34.82
N PRO A 85 -9.20 37.42 -34.53
CA PRO A 85 -8.68 38.35 -33.52
C PRO A 85 -9.73 39.13 -32.69
N ALA A 86 -9.37 39.32 -31.41
CA ALA A 86 -9.40 40.55 -30.60
C ALA A 86 -10.61 41.52 -30.63
N VAL A 87 -11.12 41.89 -29.44
CA VAL A 87 -10.96 43.22 -28.77
C VAL A 87 -12.00 43.45 -27.65
N VAL A 88 -11.48 43.58 -26.41
CA VAL A 88 -11.71 44.59 -25.34
C VAL A 88 -13.17 45.02 -25.00
N THR A 89 -13.68 44.85 -23.77
CA THR A 89 -13.64 45.76 -22.58
C THR A 89 -14.64 45.21 -21.53
N GLY A 90 -14.48 45.32 -20.21
CA GLY A 90 -13.48 46.05 -19.43
C GLY A 90 -13.62 45.89 -17.89
N SER A 91 -12.70 46.60 -17.23
CA SER A 91 -12.70 47.20 -15.87
C SER A 91 -12.74 46.27 -14.65
N SER A 92 -11.73 46.11 -13.79
CA SER A 92 -10.72 46.99 -13.14
C SER A 92 -11.22 47.78 -11.90
N SER A 93 -10.63 47.47 -10.74
CA SER A 93 -10.01 48.38 -9.73
C SER A 93 -9.48 47.51 -8.56
N SER A 94 -8.18 47.40 -8.22
CA SER A 94 -7.18 48.39 -7.73
C SER A 94 -7.57 48.96 -6.34
N ALA A 95 -6.78 49.07 -5.27
CA ALA A 95 -5.33 48.96 -5.04
C ALA A 95 -5.03 48.69 -3.53
N ALA A 96 -3.79 48.27 -3.25
CA ALA A 96 -3.07 48.31 -1.95
C ALA A 96 -2.82 49.79 -1.48
N PRO A 97 -2.05 50.14 -0.40
CA PRO A 97 -1.12 49.34 0.42
C PRO A 97 -1.07 49.70 1.94
N SER A 98 -0.15 49.05 2.66
CA SER A 98 0.78 49.62 3.68
C SER A 98 0.86 48.81 4.98
N SER A 99 2.06 48.30 5.27
CA SER A 99 2.49 47.86 6.61
C SER A 99 2.68 49.06 7.54
N PRO A 100 2.62 48.89 8.88
CA PRO A 100 3.84 48.51 9.62
C PRO A 100 3.64 47.59 10.85
N SER A 101 4.72 46.87 11.16
CA SER A 101 5.30 46.50 12.47
C SER A 101 4.48 45.85 13.61
N GLU A 102 4.96 44.66 14.00
CA GLU A 102 5.01 44.01 15.33
C GLU A 102 3.81 44.08 16.28
N ALA A 103 3.10 42.94 16.41
CA ALA A 103 2.71 42.38 17.70
C ALA A 103 2.31 40.90 17.56
N VAL A 104 2.94 40.07 18.39
CA VAL A 104 2.60 38.66 18.67
C VAL A 104 1.11 38.47 18.97
N VAL A 105 0.38 37.81 18.07
CA VAL A 105 -0.83 37.07 18.42
C VAL A 105 -0.85 35.76 17.64
N SER A 106 -0.89 34.68 18.42
CA SER A 106 -1.12 33.32 17.97
C SER A 106 -2.45 33.24 17.22
N THR A 107 -2.39 33.09 15.90
CA THR A 107 -3.55 32.67 15.10
C THR A 107 -3.25 31.32 14.49
N ALA A 108 -3.41 30.29 15.32
CA ALA A 108 -3.72 28.96 14.85
C ALA A 108 -5.00 29.04 13.99
N VAL A 109 -4.86 28.89 12.68
CA VAL A 109 -6.00 28.54 11.84
C VAL A 109 -6.21 27.03 12.01
N ALA A 110 -6.72 26.65 13.18
CA ALA A 110 -7.28 25.33 13.42
C ALA A 110 -8.65 25.29 12.73
N GLY A 111 -8.65 24.92 11.44
CA GLY A 111 -9.85 24.33 10.84
C GLY A 111 -10.10 22.99 11.52
N GLY A 112 -11.34 22.73 11.94
CA GLY A 112 -11.74 21.69 12.92
C GLY A 112 -11.39 20.23 12.61
N ASP A 113 -10.67 19.94 11.53
CA ASP A 113 -10.26 18.59 11.12
C ASP A 113 -8.82 18.22 11.51
N GLY A 114 -8.05 19.17 12.08
CA GLY A 114 -6.60 19.04 12.29
C GLY A 114 -5.87 18.61 11.00
N GLY A 115 -4.60 18.23 11.09
CA GLY A 115 -3.78 17.89 9.91
C GLY A 115 -4.28 16.70 9.06
N LEU A 116 -5.39 16.05 9.40
CA LEU A 116 -5.92 14.89 8.68
C LEU A 116 -6.76 15.27 7.44
N GLY A 117 -7.33 16.47 7.37
CA GLY A 117 -8.20 16.90 6.27
C GLY A 117 -9.32 15.87 5.97
N PRO A 118 -9.43 15.33 4.73
CA PRO A 118 -10.47 14.35 4.37
C PRO A 118 -10.39 13.03 5.16
N ASN A 119 -9.29 12.81 5.89
CA ASN A 119 -9.05 11.63 6.72
C ASN A 119 -9.45 11.84 8.18
N ALA A 120 -10.09 12.96 8.55
CA ALA A 120 -10.50 13.29 9.91
C ALA A 120 -11.37 12.19 10.57
N ARG A 121 -12.12 11.42 9.77
CA ARG A 121 -12.90 10.25 10.23
C ARG A 121 -12.07 9.18 10.96
N PHE A 122 -10.75 9.14 10.74
CA PHE A 122 -9.83 8.19 11.39
C PHE A 122 -9.19 8.72 12.68
N ARG A 123 -9.49 9.97 13.07
CA ARG A 123 -8.90 10.61 14.25
C ARG A 123 -9.03 9.77 15.52
N THR A 124 -10.24 9.33 15.84
CA THR A 124 -10.52 8.57 17.07
C THR A 124 -9.67 7.30 17.12
N VAL A 125 -9.69 6.50 16.06
CA VAL A 125 -8.92 5.25 16.04
C VAL A 125 -7.41 5.47 16.04
N LEU A 126 -6.90 6.54 15.41
CA LEU A 126 -5.49 6.91 15.49
C LEU A 126 -5.08 7.26 16.93
N CYS A 127 -5.92 8.01 17.65
CA CYS A 127 -5.70 8.37 19.05
C CYS A 127 -5.77 7.15 19.97
N GLU A 128 -6.74 6.26 19.79
CA GLU A 128 -6.88 5.03 20.57
C GLU A 128 -5.70 4.07 20.35
N ALA A 129 -5.31 3.87 19.09
CA ALA A 129 -4.15 3.05 18.74
C ALA A 129 -2.84 3.65 19.31
N ALA A 130 -2.72 4.98 19.30
CA ALA A 130 -1.60 5.68 19.90
C ALA A 130 -1.53 5.47 21.43
N GLN A 131 -2.67 5.63 22.12
CA GLN A 131 -2.75 5.40 23.56
C GLN A 131 -2.38 3.96 23.93
N ARG A 132 -2.84 2.99 23.14
CA ARG A 132 -2.61 1.55 23.39
C ARG A 132 -1.15 1.14 23.17
N THR A 133 -0.48 1.75 22.20
CA THR A 133 0.86 1.29 21.75
C THR A 133 2.00 2.20 22.17
N GLY A 134 1.70 3.42 22.60
CA GLY A 134 2.68 4.47 22.86
C GLY A 134 3.25 5.13 21.59
N ILE A 135 2.78 4.74 20.39
CA ILE A 135 3.23 5.36 19.14
C ILE A 135 2.41 6.62 18.89
N PRO A 136 3.02 7.81 18.71
CA PRO A 136 2.27 9.05 18.52
C PRO A 136 1.26 8.97 17.38
N ALA A 137 0.05 9.50 17.57
CA ALA A 137 -1.01 9.42 16.56
C ALA A 137 -0.62 10.10 15.24
N THR A 138 0.16 11.18 15.30
CA THR A 138 0.77 11.86 14.13
C THR A 138 1.77 10.97 13.39
N ALA A 139 2.53 10.14 14.11
CA ALA A 139 3.43 9.14 13.52
C ALA A 139 2.63 8.02 12.82
N LEU A 140 1.55 7.54 13.44
CA LEU A 140 0.65 6.56 12.83
C LEU A 140 0.00 7.12 11.56
N ALA A 141 -0.52 8.34 11.62
CA ALA A 141 -1.15 9.00 10.48
C ALA A 141 -0.20 9.15 9.29
N THR A 142 1.06 9.55 9.51
CA THR A 142 2.02 9.65 8.39
C THR A 142 2.42 8.30 7.83
N ILE A 143 2.42 7.22 8.62
CA ILE A 143 2.70 5.86 8.13
C ILE A 143 1.52 5.38 7.28
N VAL A 144 0.28 5.57 7.75
CA VAL A 144 -0.92 5.28 6.96
C VAL A 144 -0.89 6.06 5.64
N ASP A 145 -0.57 7.36 5.69
CA ASP A 145 -0.49 8.19 4.50
C ASP A 145 0.57 7.71 3.49
N ALA A 146 1.70 7.22 4.01
CA ALA A 146 2.80 6.71 3.20
C ALA A 146 2.46 5.38 2.51
N GLU A 147 1.62 4.55 3.11
CA GLU A 147 1.26 3.21 2.61
C GLU A 147 -0.02 3.20 1.77
N ALA A 148 -1.06 3.91 2.20
CA ALA A 148 -2.37 3.85 1.57
C ALA A 148 -2.36 4.47 0.17
N ALA A 149 -3.01 3.80 -0.79
CA ALA A 149 -3.48 4.46 -1.99
C ALA A 149 -4.46 5.59 -1.61
N LYS A 150 -4.49 6.66 -2.41
CA LYS A 150 -5.31 7.84 -2.16
C LYS A 150 -6.35 8.06 -3.24
N GLY A 151 -7.52 8.55 -2.85
CA GLY A 151 -8.51 9.12 -3.76
C GLY A 151 -8.03 10.44 -4.37
N ARG A 152 -8.78 10.96 -5.34
CA ARG A 152 -8.49 12.26 -5.98
C ARG A 152 -8.52 13.43 -4.98
N ASP A 153 -9.32 13.29 -3.94
CA ASP A 153 -9.48 14.24 -2.83
C ASP A 153 -8.42 14.06 -1.73
N GLY A 154 -7.50 13.10 -1.86
CA GLY A 154 -6.50 12.79 -0.83
C GLY A 154 -7.01 11.87 0.29
N SER A 155 -8.25 11.39 0.23
CA SER A 155 -8.77 10.41 1.19
C SER A 155 -8.02 9.07 1.07
N TRP A 156 -7.71 8.44 2.21
CA TRP A 156 -7.08 7.13 2.24
C TRP A 156 -8.06 6.05 1.81
N ASN A 157 -7.62 5.21 0.88
CA ASN A 157 -8.41 4.11 0.35
C ASN A 157 -8.23 2.84 1.21
N CYS A 158 -9.22 2.50 2.02
CA CYS A 158 -9.24 1.28 2.84
C CYS A 158 -9.16 -0.01 2.00
N HIS A 159 -9.55 0.05 0.72
CA HIS A 159 -9.49 -1.07 -0.22
C HIS A 159 -8.23 -1.04 -1.11
N SER A 160 -7.21 -0.27 -0.71
CA SER A 160 -5.91 -0.26 -1.38
C SER A 160 -5.35 -1.67 -1.53
N ARG A 161 -4.83 -2.00 -2.72
CA ARG A 161 -4.25 -3.32 -3.02
C ARG A 161 -3.09 -3.19 -4.00
N ASN A 162 -2.01 -3.91 -3.71
CA ASN A 162 -0.90 -4.02 -4.64
C ASN A 162 -1.16 -5.16 -5.64
N PRO A 163 -1.18 -4.93 -6.96
CA PRO A 163 -1.43 -5.99 -7.94
C PRO A 163 -0.29 -7.01 -8.04
N ARG A 164 0.91 -6.69 -7.53
CA ARG A 164 2.11 -7.54 -7.61
C ARG A 164 2.42 -8.29 -6.32
N SER A 165 1.60 -8.16 -5.28
CA SER A 165 1.82 -8.84 -4.00
C SER A 165 0.53 -9.08 -3.23
N SER A 166 0.64 -9.68 -2.05
CA SER A 166 -0.50 -9.84 -1.14
C SER A 166 -0.84 -8.59 -0.34
N ALA A 167 -0.08 -7.49 -0.49
CA ALA A 167 -0.27 -6.26 0.27
C ALA A 167 -1.66 -5.64 0.03
N ALA A 168 -2.37 -5.35 1.13
CA ALA A 168 -3.72 -4.80 1.11
C ALA A 168 -4.02 -3.93 2.32
N GLY A 169 -5.00 -3.04 2.18
CA GLY A 169 -5.50 -2.18 3.25
C GLY A 169 -4.69 -0.91 3.45
N LEU A 170 -5.08 -0.14 4.47
CA LEU A 170 -4.41 1.13 4.82
C LEU A 170 -2.92 0.96 5.17
N GLY A 171 -2.52 -0.21 5.68
CA GLY A 171 -1.14 -0.52 6.03
C GLY A 171 -0.39 -1.37 5.00
N GLN A 172 -1.02 -1.71 3.86
CA GLN A 172 -0.45 -2.55 2.81
C GLN A 172 0.16 -3.86 3.36
N PHE A 173 -0.50 -4.48 4.35
CA PHE A 173 0.02 -5.67 5.02
C PHE A 173 0.05 -6.88 4.09
N LEU A 174 1.16 -7.61 4.09
CA LEU A 174 1.26 -8.94 3.48
C LEU A 174 0.49 -9.98 4.29
N ASN A 175 0.07 -11.08 3.65
CA ASN A 175 -0.66 -12.16 4.31
C ASN A 175 0.07 -12.69 5.56
N ALA A 176 1.35 -13.02 5.41
CA ALA A 176 2.16 -13.60 6.50
C ALA A 176 2.38 -12.61 7.65
N THR A 177 2.56 -11.32 7.36
CA THR A 177 2.69 -10.29 8.40
C THR A 177 1.39 -10.13 9.17
N TRP A 178 0.25 -10.14 8.47
CA TRP A 178 -1.07 -10.01 9.08
C TRP A 178 -1.43 -11.22 9.95
N GLU A 179 -1.18 -12.42 9.45
CA GLU A 179 -1.30 -13.66 10.23
C GLU A 179 -0.38 -13.61 11.45
N GLY A 180 0.88 -13.23 11.29
CA GLY A 180 1.83 -13.08 12.40
C GLY A 180 1.35 -12.10 13.48
N LEU A 181 0.73 -10.97 13.11
CA LEU A 181 0.10 -10.06 14.07
C LEU A 181 -1.04 -10.74 14.81
N ALA A 182 -1.90 -11.49 14.11
CA ALA A 182 -3.01 -12.22 14.71
C ALA A 182 -2.56 -13.36 15.63
N GLU A 183 -1.37 -13.91 15.43
CA GLU A 183 -0.77 -14.97 16.25
C GLU A 183 0.07 -14.43 17.40
N THR A 184 0.37 -13.13 17.43
CA THR A 184 1.23 -12.52 18.45
C THR A 184 0.39 -12.02 19.63
N PRO A 185 0.55 -12.56 20.84
CA PRO A 185 -0.17 -12.09 22.02
C PRO A 185 0.01 -10.59 22.28
N GLY A 186 -1.09 -9.93 22.66
CA GLY A 186 -1.10 -8.51 23.00
C GLY A 186 -1.22 -7.55 21.81
N THR A 187 -1.41 -8.04 20.59
CA THR A 187 -1.89 -7.21 19.47
C THR A 187 -3.43 -7.14 19.48
N ALA A 188 -3.99 -6.06 18.93
CA ALA A 188 -5.43 -5.94 18.77
C ALA A 188 -6.01 -7.03 17.84
N LEU A 189 -5.25 -7.41 16.81
CA LEU A 189 -5.66 -8.45 15.87
C LEU A 189 -5.67 -9.84 16.52
N ASN A 190 -4.72 -10.12 17.42
CA ASN A 190 -4.71 -11.36 18.21
C ASN A 190 -5.89 -11.41 19.18
N ALA A 191 -6.20 -10.31 19.87
CA ALA A 191 -7.40 -10.23 20.72
C ALA A 191 -8.68 -10.49 19.90
N THR A 192 -8.76 -9.92 18.69
CA THR A 192 -9.87 -10.18 17.76
C THR A 192 -9.94 -11.65 17.33
N ALA A 193 -8.81 -12.25 16.99
CA ALA A 193 -8.73 -13.66 16.58
C ALA A 193 -9.12 -14.60 17.73
N GLN A 194 -8.69 -14.31 18.97
CA GLN A 194 -9.09 -15.06 20.16
C GLN A 194 -10.59 -14.95 20.42
N ALA A 195 -11.13 -13.72 20.43
CA ALA A 195 -12.55 -13.48 20.68
C ALA A 195 -13.47 -14.17 19.66
N LYS A 196 -12.97 -14.42 18.44
CA LYS A 196 -13.69 -15.10 17.36
C LYS A 196 -13.38 -16.60 17.26
N GLY A 197 -12.54 -17.16 18.14
CA GLY A 197 -12.15 -18.57 18.08
C GLY A 197 -11.38 -18.94 16.81
N TRP A 198 -10.62 -18.00 16.26
CA TRP A 198 -9.90 -18.19 14.99
C TRP A 198 -8.53 -18.84 15.14
N LEU A 199 -8.02 -18.92 16.37
CA LEU A 199 -6.73 -19.54 16.68
C LEU A 199 -6.92 -21.01 17.07
N ASN A 200 -6.00 -21.86 16.62
CA ASN A 200 -5.91 -23.25 17.04
C ASN A 200 -5.23 -23.36 18.42
N PRO A 201 -5.12 -24.55 19.02
CA PRO A 201 -4.44 -24.74 20.32
C PRO A 201 -2.98 -24.26 20.36
N ASP A 202 -2.30 -24.23 19.21
CA ASP A 202 -0.91 -23.74 19.09
C ASP A 202 -0.83 -22.21 18.93
N GLY A 203 -1.96 -21.50 19.03
CA GLY A 203 -2.05 -20.05 18.81
C GLY A 203 -1.91 -19.62 17.36
N LYS A 204 -2.03 -20.55 16.41
CA LYS A 204 -1.94 -20.31 14.96
C LYS A 204 -3.30 -20.06 14.34
N VAL A 205 -3.34 -19.22 13.30
CA VAL A 205 -4.58 -18.95 12.58
C VAL A 205 -5.09 -20.23 11.92
N SER A 206 -6.30 -20.64 12.27
CA SER A 206 -6.94 -21.80 11.65
C SER A 206 -7.21 -21.56 10.17
N GLY A 207 -7.05 -22.61 9.35
CA GLY A 207 -7.28 -22.53 7.90
C GLY A 207 -8.69 -22.05 7.54
N ALA A 208 -9.70 -22.44 8.33
CA ALA A 208 -11.09 -22.03 8.14
C ALA A 208 -11.31 -20.52 8.40
N ALA A 209 -10.58 -19.92 9.35
CA ALA A 209 -10.69 -18.51 9.69
C ALA A 209 -9.84 -17.59 8.81
N ARG A 210 -8.85 -18.15 8.10
CA ARG A 210 -7.84 -17.39 7.37
C ARG A 210 -8.42 -16.32 6.43
N GLY A 211 -9.45 -16.66 5.66
CA GLY A 211 -10.09 -15.70 4.75
C GLY A 211 -10.72 -14.51 5.48
N ALA A 212 -11.46 -14.79 6.56
CA ALA A 212 -12.09 -13.76 7.38
C ALA A 212 -11.06 -12.87 8.09
N LEU A 213 -9.96 -13.45 8.57
CA LEU A 213 -8.85 -12.70 9.14
C LEU A 213 -8.21 -11.76 8.11
N LEU A 214 -7.88 -12.26 6.91
CA LEU A 214 -7.24 -11.46 5.86
C LEU A 214 -8.12 -10.31 5.36
N ALA A 215 -9.45 -10.46 5.44
CA ALA A 215 -10.42 -9.43 5.10
C ALA A 215 -10.39 -8.24 6.08
N LEU A 216 -9.96 -8.43 7.33
CA LEU A 216 -9.80 -7.35 8.30
C LEU A 216 -8.77 -6.29 7.88
N ARG A 217 -7.89 -6.57 6.90
CA ARG A 217 -7.01 -5.52 6.34
C ARG A 217 -7.77 -4.38 5.68
N TYR A 218 -8.98 -4.63 5.22
CA TYR A 218 -9.84 -3.62 4.60
C TYR A 218 -10.72 -2.89 5.62
N ASP A 219 -10.79 -3.40 6.86
CA ASP A 219 -11.42 -2.69 7.96
C ASP A 219 -10.45 -1.60 8.48
N PRO A 220 -10.83 -0.31 8.42
CA PRO A 220 -9.91 0.77 8.75
C PRO A 220 -9.41 0.70 10.19
N THR A 221 -10.27 0.29 11.12
CA THR A 221 -9.91 0.19 12.53
C THR A 221 -8.85 -0.87 12.74
N SER A 222 -9.12 -2.09 12.28
CA SER A 222 -8.19 -3.22 12.35
C SER A 222 -6.85 -2.89 11.66
N ALA A 223 -6.90 -2.21 10.50
CA ALA A 223 -5.70 -1.84 9.76
C ALA A 223 -4.82 -0.82 10.52
N ILE A 224 -5.44 0.21 11.12
CA ILE A 224 -4.71 1.23 11.91
C ILE A 224 -4.14 0.61 13.19
N ASP A 225 -4.91 -0.23 13.87
CA ASP A 225 -4.44 -0.99 15.02
C ASP A 225 -3.26 -1.90 14.66
N GLY A 226 -3.33 -2.57 13.51
CA GLY A 226 -2.24 -3.39 12.99
C GLY A 226 -0.98 -2.59 12.70
N ILE A 227 -1.11 -1.38 12.14
CA ILE A 227 0.02 -0.46 11.92
C ILE A 227 0.66 -0.08 13.25
N ALA A 228 -0.14 0.28 14.24
CA ALA A 228 0.35 0.65 15.55
C ALA A 228 1.08 -0.51 16.26
N ASP A 229 0.50 -1.71 16.22
CA ASP A 229 1.13 -2.91 16.81
C ASP A 229 2.42 -3.27 16.10
N TYR A 230 2.45 -3.23 14.78
CA TYR A 230 3.64 -3.58 14.02
C TYR A 230 4.74 -2.52 14.18
N ALA A 231 4.39 -1.23 14.22
CA ALA A 231 5.32 -0.15 14.55
C ALA A 231 5.95 -0.36 15.93
N ARG A 232 5.15 -0.64 16.96
CA ARG A 232 5.63 -0.93 18.33
C ARG A 232 6.55 -2.15 18.35
N GLN A 233 6.18 -3.25 17.69
CA GLN A 233 7.00 -4.47 17.62
C GLN A 233 8.33 -4.21 16.92
N ASN A 234 8.32 -3.46 15.83
CA ASN A 234 9.52 -3.11 15.08
C ASN A 234 10.46 -2.23 15.90
N LEU A 235 9.95 -1.16 16.50
CA LEU A 235 10.73 -0.27 17.34
C LEU A 235 11.33 -1.00 18.54
N SER A 236 10.54 -1.83 19.22
CA SER A 236 11.03 -2.66 20.33
C SER A 236 12.15 -3.62 19.88
N GLN A 237 12.03 -4.19 18.68
CA GLN A 237 13.06 -5.08 18.13
C GLN A 237 14.32 -4.36 17.67
N LEU A 238 14.19 -3.13 17.15
CA LEU A 238 15.32 -2.27 16.83
C LEU A 238 16.07 -1.89 18.11
N GLN A 239 15.36 -1.48 19.16
CA GLN A 239 15.93 -1.13 20.46
C GLN A 239 16.69 -2.31 21.07
N ARG A 240 16.11 -3.52 21.08
CA ARG A 240 16.80 -4.74 21.55
C ARG A 240 18.08 -5.08 20.78
N ARG A 241 18.23 -4.54 19.56
CA ARG A 241 19.42 -4.72 18.72
C ARG A 241 20.40 -3.55 18.82
N GLY A 242 20.20 -2.63 19.77
CA GLY A 242 21.07 -1.49 20.03
C GLY A 242 20.83 -0.30 19.09
N ILE A 243 19.66 -0.22 18.46
CA ILE A 243 19.27 0.90 17.59
C ILE A 243 18.22 1.72 18.34
N THR A 244 18.59 2.92 18.77
CA THR A 244 17.69 3.85 19.49
C THR A 244 17.24 4.99 18.59
N THR A 245 16.07 5.55 18.89
CA THR A 245 15.53 6.78 18.27
C THR A 245 15.67 7.92 19.27
N ASP A 246 15.77 9.16 18.78
CA ASP A 246 15.94 10.37 19.60
C ASP A 246 14.62 10.89 20.20
N ASP A 247 13.74 10.02 20.70
CA ASP A 247 12.39 10.28 21.24
C ASP A 247 11.45 11.17 20.40
N SER A 248 11.91 11.68 19.26
CA SER A 248 11.14 12.57 18.41
C SER A 248 10.14 11.75 17.62
N VAL A 249 8.95 12.33 17.42
CA VAL A 249 7.89 11.74 16.60
C VAL A 249 8.41 11.41 15.20
N LYS A 250 9.25 12.28 14.64
CA LYS A 250 9.81 12.13 13.29
C LYS A 250 10.72 10.93 13.20
N THR A 251 11.68 10.78 14.12
CA THR A 251 12.62 9.66 14.08
C THR A 251 11.94 8.34 14.43
N THR A 252 10.98 8.37 15.36
CA THR A 252 10.09 7.23 15.68
C THR A 252 9.34 6.76 14.43
N ALA A 253 8.66 7.67 13.72
CA ALA A 253 7.91 7.35 12.50
C ALA A 253 8.81 6.79 11.40
N ARG A 254 10.01 7.37 11.22
CA ARG A 254 10.98 6.92 10.22
C ARG A 254 11.53 5.53 10.52
N ALA A 255 11.88 5.25 11.77
CA ALA A 255 12.39 3.94 12.18
C ALA A 255 11.30 2.86 12.04
N ALA A 256 10.08 3.16 12.48
CA ALA A 256 8.93 2.26 12.31
C ALA A 256 8.64 1.99 10.83
N TYR A 257 8.58 3.05 10.01
CA TYR A 257 8.34 2.93 8.56
C TYR A 257 9.46 2.17 7.84
N LEU A 258 10.73 2.43 8.18
CA LEU A 258 11.85 1.73 7.57
C LEU A 258 11.78 0.22 7.82
N ALA A 259 11.49 -0.18 9.07
CA ALA A 259 11.32 -1.59 9.43
C ALA A 259 10.08 -2.21 8.79
N HIS A 260 9.01 -1.44 8.61
CA HIS A 260 7.82 -1.87 7.85
C HIS A 260 8.16 -2.13 6.39
N HIS A 261 8.82 -1.17 5.76
CA HIS A 261 9.06 -1.14 4.31
C HIS A 261 10.13 -2.14 3.85
N LEU A 262 11.22 -2.29 4.61
CA LEU A 262 12.29 -3.25 4.29
C LEU A 262 12.08 -4.64 4.91
N GLY A 263 11.24 -4.72 5.94
CA GLY A 263 11.31 -5.79 6.92
C GLY A 263 12.44 -5.55 7.93
N LEU A 264 12.23 -6.02 9.16
CA LEU A 264 13.11 -5.77 10.30
C LEU A 264 14.58 -6.14 10.04
N GLY A 265 14.83 -7.29 9.41
CA GLY A 265 16.20 -7.78 9.18
C GLY A 265 17.03 -6.84 8.32
N ASP A 266 16.47 -6.36 7.22
CA ASP A 266 17.15 -5.43 6.32
C ASP A 266 17.18 -4.01 6.89
N ALA A 267 16.17 -3.59 7.66
CA ALA A 267 16.21 -2.34 8.41
C ALA A 267 17.35 -2.30 9.44
N VAL A 268 17.58 -3.39 10.18
CA VAL A 268 18.70 -3.48 11.13
C VAL A 268 20.05 -3.36 10.41
N ARG A 269 20.22 -4.06 9.27
CA ARG A 269 21.46 -3.96 8.47
C ARG A 269 21.66 -2.54 7.97
N PHE A 270 20.60 -1.95 7.41
CA PHE A 270 20.59 -0.59 6.91
C PHE A 270 21.06 0.42 7.97
N LEU A 271 20.50 0.33 9.18
CA LEU A 271 20.79 1.25 10.29
C LEU A 271 22.17 1.02 10.95
N LYS A 272 22.77 -0.18 10.81
CA LYS A 272 24.07 -0.53 11.41
C LYS A 272 25.29 -0.31 10.50
N GLY A 273 25.11 0.31 9.34
CA GLY A 273 26.23 0.58 8.42
C GLY A 273 26.02 0.07 7.00
N GLY A 274 24.82 -0.43 6.68
CA GLY A 274 24.40 -0.66 5.29
C GLY A 274 24.07 -2.10 4.95
N ILE A 275 23.53 -2.27 3.75
CA ILE A 275 23.11 -3.54 3.17
C ILE A 275 24.17 -3.96 2.16
N LEU A 276 24.50 -5.25 2.07
CA LEU A 276 25.47 -5.75 1.09
C LEU A 276 25.06 -5.37 -0.35
N PRO A 277 26.02 -5.04 -1.26
CA PRO A 277 25.71 -4.54 -2.60
C PRO A 277 24.73 -5.39 -3.39
N ALA A 278 24.90 -6.72 -3.39
CA ALA A 278 23.99 -7.63 -4.08
C ALA A 278 22.56 -7.56 -3.54
N ARG A 279 22.38 -7.45 -2.23
CA ARG A 279 21.05 -7.30 -1.61
C ARG A 279 20.48 -5.91 -1.85
N ALA A 280 21.30 -4.86 -1.80
CA ALA A 280 20.89 -3.49 -2.09
C ALA A 280 20.39 -3.33 -3.54
N HIS A 281 21.06 -3.99 -4.49
CA HIS A 281 20.64 -4.07 -5.90
C HIS A 281 19.24 -4.68 -6.04
N VAL A 282 19.02 -5.85 -5.41
CA VAL A 282 17.72 -6.54 -5.40
C VAL A 282 16.61 -5.67 -4.81
N LEU A 283 16.86 -5.05 -3.65
CA LEU A 283 15.88 -4.19 -2.98
C LEU A 283 15.53 -2.97 -3.83
N LEU A 284 16.54 -2.27 -4.35
CA LEU A 284 16.32 -1.08 -5.17
C LEU A 284 15.50 -1.42 -6.42
N ARG A 285 15.82 -2.53 -7.12
CA ARG A 285 15.04 -2.99 -8.28
C ARG A 285 13.59 -3.32 -7.93
N ALA A 286 13.34 -3.93 -6.77
CA ALA A 286 11.99 -4.23 -6.33
C ALA A 286 11.18 -2.94 -6.04
N GLN A 287 11.85 -1.90 -5.55
CA GLN A 287 11.24 -0.65 -5.10
C GLN A 287 11.01 0.36 -6.22
N VAL A 288 11.99 0.57 -7.10
CA VAL A 288 11.92 1.58 -8.18
C VAL A 288 11.80 0.98 -9.57
N GLY A 289 11.88 -0.34 -9.70
CA GLY A 289 11.94 -1.02 -11.00
C GLY A 289 13.36 -1.12 -11.56
N ALA A 290 13.52 -2.02 -12.54
CA ALA A 290 14.83 -2.37 -13.09
C ALA A 290 15.57 -1.18 -13.70
N ALA A 291 14.93 -0.43 -14.59
CA ALA A 291 15.58 0.66 -15.33
C ALA A 291 16.05 1.80 -14.41
N ASP A 292 15.17 2.23 -13.50
CA ASP A 292 15.49 3.30 -12.55
C ASP A 292 16.58 2.87 -11.55
N ALA A 293 16.60 1.60 -11.14
CA ALA A 293 17.64 1.07 -10.27
C ALA A 293 19.01 1.16 -10.94
N GLU A 294 19.16 0.65 -12.18
CA GLU A 294 20.47 0.68 -12.87
C GLU A 294 20.95 2.10 -13.11
N LYS A 295 20.06 3.04 -13.45
CA LYS A 295 20.40 4.46 -13.59
C LYS A 295 20.97 5.04 -12.29
N ARG A 296 20.33 4.76 -11.15
CA ARG A 296 20.77 5.24 -9.84
C ARG A 296 22.09 4.61 -9.41
N ILE A 297 22.27 3.32 -9.70
CA ILE A 297 23.52 2.60 -9.42
C ILE A 297 24.67 3.20 -10.22
N ALA A 298 24.47 3.43 -11.53
CA ALA A 298 25.48 4.06 -12.38
C ALA A 298 25.86 5.48 -11.89
N GLN A 299 24.88 6.25 -11.42
CA GLN A 299 25.11 7.59 -10.86
C GLN A 299 25.86 7.57 -9.51
N ALA A 300 25.56 6.60 -8.66
CA ALA A 300 26.17 6.50 -7.33
C ALA A 300 27.50 5.74 -7.33
N GLY A 301 27.78 4.94 -8.36
CA GLY A 301 28.94 4.05 -8.48
C GLY A 301 28.88 2.79 -7.61
N ASP A 302 27.87 2.64 -6.75
CA ASP A 302 27.72 1.52 -5.83
C ASP A 302 26.22 1.26 -5.50
N PRO A 303 25.73 0.01 -5.57
CA PRO A 303 24.35 -0.32 -5.24
C PRO A 303 23.94 0.01 -3.81
N THR A 304 24.85 -0.13 -2.83
CA THR A 304 24.55 0.17 -1.43
C THR A 304 24.26 1.64 -1.26
N ARG A 305 25.14 2.49 -1.78
CA ARG A 305 25.01 3.96 -1.78
C ARG A 305 23.76 4.40 -2.55
N ALA A 306 23.50 3.83 -3.73
CA ALA A 306 22.31 4.15 -4.51
C ALA A 306 21.02 3.86 -3.75
N HIS A 307 20.93 2.69 -3.12
CA HIS A 307 19.77 2.29 -2.32
C HIS A 307 19.62 3.17 -1.07
N GLN A 308 20.70 3.46 -0.35
CA GLN A 308 20.67 4.36 0.82
C GLN A 308 20.20 5.76 0.46
N GLN A 309 20.79 6.37 -0.56
CA GLN A 309 20.41 7.72 -1.00
C GLN A 309 18.95 7.79 -1.43
N TRP A 310 18.50 6.80 -2.21
CA TRP A 310 17.10 6.75 -2.63
C TRP A 310 16.16 6.57 -1.44
N LEU A 311 16.42 5.61 -0.56
CA LEU A 311 15.52 5.27 0.54
C LEU A 311 15.44 6.39 1.58
N LEU A 312 16.56 7.00 1.95
CA LEU A 312 16.56 8.15 2.85
C LEU A 312 15.76 9.31 2.26
N ALA A 313 16.00 9.66 0.99
CA ALA A 313 15.27 10.73 0.33
C ALA A 313 13.78 10.40 0.11
N TYR A 314 13.42 9.13 -0.04
CA TYR A 314 12.04 8.66 -0.13
C TYR A 314 11.33 8.79 1.21
N ILE A 315 11.94 8.27 2.29
CA ILE A 315 11.43 8.37 3.66
C ILE A 315 11.32 9.83 4.08
N ASP A 316 12.32 10.66 3.77
CA ASP A 316 12.30 12.08 4.07
C ASP A 316 11.10 12.78 3.43
N ARG A 317 10.70 12.40 2.21
CA ARG A 317 9.55 12.99 1.54
C ARG A 317 8.21 12.45 2.05
N ARG A 318 8.14 11.17 2.40
CA ARG A 318 6.88 10.49 2.74
C ARG A 318 6.53 10.57 4.22
N ILE A 319 7.53 10.66 5.10
CA ILE A 319 7.34 10.60 6.55
C ILE A 319 7.44 12.01 7.12
N GLN A 320 6.27 12.65 7.20
CA GLN A 320 6.08 14.04 7.65
C GLN A 320 4.97 14.11 8.71
N PRO A 321 5.24 13.67 9.96
CA PRO A 321 4.22 13.69 11.03
C PRO A 321 3.64 15.09 11.31
N ALA A 322 4.42 16.14 11.05
CA ALA A 322 3.98 17.53 11.25
C ALA A 322 2.76 17.90 10.39
N ASN A 323 2.56 17.23 9.25
CA ASN A 323 1.40 17.45 8.39
C ASN A 323 0.10 16.94 9.03
N PHE A 324 0.18 16.10 10.06
CA PHE A 324 -0.95 15.40 10.65
C PHE A 324 -1.22 15.79 12.10
N ALA A 325 -0.84 17.01 12.52
CA ALA A 325 -1.07 17.48 13.89
C ALA A 325 -2.53 17.28 14.31
N ILE A 326 -2.73 16.49 15.37
CA ILE A 326 -4.04 16.04 15.85
C ILE A 326 -4.18 16.14 17.35
#